data_AF-A0A966FSY8-F1
#
_entry.id   AF-A0A966FSY8-F1
#
_cell.length_a   1.000
_cell.length_b   1.000
_cell.length_c   1.000
_cell.angle_alpha   90.00
_cell.angle_beta   90.00
_cell.angle_gamma   90.00
#
_symmetry.space_group_name_H-M   'P 1'
#
loop_
_entity.id
_entity.type
_entity.pdbx_description
1 polymer ?
#
loop_
_entity_poly.entity_id
_entity_poly.type
_entity_poly.pdbx_seq_one_letter_code
_entity_poly.pdbx_strand_id
1 'polypeptide(L)'
;MQHAASELRAIIAAMKHALLFAAALPLSACAVVPNSPIVDSSYEVAQQGSTVGLLRPVQLGRVVVTPMRVTEDSRCPVDVQCVQAGRVVVETRIDGAGWRQTQPLVVGEPHTVRGVTVTLAEVTPARRTDTRITSADYRFRFAGE
;
A
#
# COMPACT_ATOMS: atom_id res chain seq x y z
N MET A 1 23.05 44.44 -57.57
CA MET A 1 22.79 44.09 -56.14
C MET A 1 21.28 43.89 -55.89
N GLN A 2 20.60 43.03 -56.64
CA GLN A 2 19.16 42.72 -56.46
C GLN A 2 18.89 41.20 -56.39
N HIS A 3 19.82 40.36 -56.84
CA HIS A 3 19.65 38.89 -56.85
C HIS A 3 19.90 38.20 -55.48
N ALA A 4 20.66 38.79 -54.56
CA ALA A 4 20.94 38.16 -53.26
C ALA A 4 19.76 38.23 -52.28
N ALA A 5 18.84 39.20 -52.44
CA ALA A 5 17.71 39.40 -51.54
C ALA A 5 16.51 38.49 -51.84
N SER A 6 16.40 37.96 -53.08
CA SER A 6 15.30 37.07 -53.49
C SER A 6 15.48 35.63 -52.99
N GLU A 7 16.73 35.13 -53.00
CA GLU A 7 17.08 33.77 -52.55
C GLU A 7 16.81 33.57 -51.05
N LEU A 8 17.09 34.59 -50.23
CA LEU A 8 16.89 34.54 -48.78
C LEU A 8 15.42 34.45 -48.38
N ARG A 9 14.51 35.04 -49.18
CA ARG A 9 13.06 34.96 -48.94
C ARG A 9 12.49 33.58 -49.27
N ALA A 10 13.04 32.88 -50.27
CA ALA A 10 12.61 31.53 -50.64
C ALA A 10 12.99 30.49 -49.57
N ILE A 11 14.18 30.61 -48.97
CA ILE A 11 14.67 29.70 -47.92
C ILE A 11 13.82 29.83 -46.64
N ILE A 12 13.44 31.05 -46.26
CA ILE A 12 12.59 31.30 -45.08
C ILE A 12 11.15 30.77 -45.29
N ALA A 13 10.65 30.79 -46.53
CA ALA A 13 9.31 30.27 -46.85
C ALA A 13 9.25 28.73 -46.81
N ALA A 14 10.31 28.03 -47.24
CA ALA A 14 10.37 26.57 -47.17
C ALA A 14 10.46 26.03 -45.73
N MET A 15 11.17 26.75 -44.84
CA MET A 15 11.34 26.34 -43.44
C MET A 15 10.09 26.54 -42.56
N LYS A 16 9.16 27.40 -43.00
CA LYS A 16 7.87 27.61 -42.32
C LYS A 16 6.86 26.50 -42.55
N HIS A 17 6.97 25.76 -43.64
CA HIS A 17 6.01 24.71 -44.00
C HIS A 17 6.48 23.30 -43.61
N ALA A 18 7.78 23.10 -43.38
CA ALA A 18 8.31 21.84 -42.88
C ALA A 18 8.05 21.60 -41.38
N LEU A 19 7.72 22.67 -40.62
CA LEU A 19 7.39 22.56 -39.18
C LEU A 19 5.93 22.15 -38.91
N LEU A 20 5.09 22.01 -39.94
CA LEU A 20 3.65 21.77 -39.77
C LEU A 20 3.23 20.29 -39.77
N PHE A 21 4.17 19.34 -39.88
CA PHE A 21 3.83 17.90 -39.99
C PHE A 21 4.29 17.00 -38.83
N ALA A 22 4.64 17.57 -37.66
CA ALA A 22 5.03 16.79 -36.49
C ALA A 22 4.01 16.81 -35.32
N ALA A 23 2.78 17.26 -35.56
CA ALA A 23 1.76 17.41 -34.50
C ALA A 23 0.47 16.66 -34.84
N ALA A 24 0.54 15.34 -35.02
CA ALA A 24 -0.66 14.50 -35.16
C ALA A 24 -0.44 13.11 -34.57
N LEU A 25 -0.27 13.02 -33.25
CA LEU A 25 -0.60 11.81 -32.49
C LEU A 25 -1.54 12.23 -31.36
N PRO A 26 -2.86 12.12 -31.51
CA PRO A 26 -3.75 12.21 -30.37
C PRO A 26 -3.47 11.00 -29.49
N LEU A 27 -2.78 11.23 -28.37
CA LEU A 27 -2.69 10.27 -27.28
C LEU A 27 -4.08 10.17 -26.61
N SER A 28 -5.05 9.53 -27.27
CA SER A 28 -6.26 9.07 -26.60
C SER A 28 -5.93 7.80 -25.83
N ALA A 29 -5.12 7.94 -24.78
CA ALA A 29 -4.93 6.87 -23.81
C ALA A 29 -6.12 6.91 -22.84
N CYS A 30 -7.09 6.02 -23.02
CA CYS A 30 -8.04 5.73 -21.95
C CYS A 30 -7.25 5.06 -20.82
N ALA A 31 -6.95 5.81 -19.76
CA ALA A 31 -6.45 5.21 -18.54
C ALA A 31 -7.60 4.40 -17.90
N VAL A 32 -7.56 3.08 -18.03
CA VAL A 32 -8.39 2.20 -17.21
C VAL A 32 -7.82 2.28 -15.81
N VAL A 33 -8.51 3.00 -14.92
CA VAL A 33 -8.17 3.00 -13.49
C VAL A 33 -8.73 1.69 -12.91
N PRO A 34 -7.87 0.73 -12.51
CA PRO A 34 -8.36 -0.45 -11.84
C PRO A 34 -9.13 -0.04 -10.57
N ASN A 35 -10.17 -0.78 -10.23
CA ASN A 35 -10.92 -0.58 -8.99
C ASN A 35 -10.04 -0.92 -7.79
N SER A 36 -9.21 0.03 -7.36
CA SER A 36 -8.42 -0.07 -6.14
C SER A 36 -9.33 0.04 -4.91
N PRO A 37 -9.03 -0.67 -3.81
CA PRO A 37 -9.76 -0.48 -2.56
C PRO A 37 -9.71 0.99 -2.14
N ILE A 38 -10.86 1.58 -1.81
CA ILE A 38 -10.93 2.94 -1.27
C ILE A 38 -10.61 2.86 0.22
N VAL A 39 -9.37 3.22 0.57
CA VAL A 39 -8.89 3.22 1.95
C VAL A 39 -9.14 4.60 2.55
N ASP A 40 -9.94 4.65 3.61
CA ASP A 40 -10.14 5.88 4.39
C ASP A 40 -9.08 5.94 5.50
N SER A 41 -7.95 6.58 5.19
CA SER A 41 -6.86 6.81 6.13
C SER A 41 -6.09 8.09 5.80
N SER A 42 -5.54 8.76 6.81
CA SER A 42 -4.65 9.91 6.66
C SER A 42 -3.20 9.54 6.32
N TYR A 43 -2.94 8.25 6.10
CA TYR A 43 -1.62 7.69 5.88
C TYR A 43 -1.51 7.07 4.49
N GLU A 44 -0.31 7.14 3.92
CA GLU A 44 0.01 6.43 2.67
C GLU A 44 -0.05 4.91 2.90
N VAL A 45 -0.51 4.19 1.88
CA VAL A 45 -0.56 2.72 1.89
C VAL A 45 0.86 2.20 1.72
N ALA A 46 1.37 1.52 2.76
CA ALA A 46 2.69 0.92 2.70
C ALA A 46 2.73 -0.27 1.72
N GLN A 47 3.92 -0.57 1.19
CA GLN A 47 4.12 -1.69 0.28
C GLN A 47 4.01 -3.04 1.00
N GLN A 48 3.59 -4.08 0.30
CA GLN A 48 3.52 -5.45 0.83
C GLN A 48 4.84 -5.89 1.47
N GLY A 49 4.74 -6.54 2.63
CA GLY A 49 5.90 -6.98 3.41
C GLY A 49 6.47 -5.89 4.33
N SER A 50 5.99 -4.64 4.24
CA SER A 50 6.35 -3.58 5.18
C SER A 50 5.85 -3.89 6.59
N THR A 51 6.64 -3.47 7.58
CA THR A 51 6.21 -3.45 8.98
C THR A 51 5.51 -2.12 9.28
N VAL A 52 4.27 -2.16 9.73
CA VAL A 52 3.43 -0.97 9.95
C VAL A 52 2.95 -0.84 11.39
N GLY A 53 2.70 0.39 11.84
CA GLY A 53 2.06 0.64 13.14
C GLY A 53 0.54 0.51 13.09
N LEU A 54 -0.12 0.71 14.23
CA LEU A 54 -1.59 0.81 14.27
C LEU A 54 -2.09 1.94 13.34
N LEU A 55 -3.25 1.71 12.74
CA LEU A 55 -3.97 2.57 11.81
C LEU A 55 -3.25 2.83 10.48
N ARG A 56 -2.06 2.27 10.27
CA ARG A 56 -1.27 2.44 9.04
C ARG A 56 -1.63 1.33 8.04
N PRO A 57 -2.21 1.67 6.88
CA PRO A 57 -2.57 0.69 5.87
C PRO A 57 -1.35 0.08 5.19
N VAL A 58 -1.46 -1.17 4.76
CA VAL A 58 -0.47 -1.86 3.93
C VAL A 58 -1.14 -2.65 2.81
N GLN A 59 -0.59 -2.55 1.61
CA GLN A 59 -1.03 -3.31 0.44
C GLN A 59 -0.71 -4.80 0.66
N LEU A 60 -1.69 -5.67 0.40
CA LEU A 60 -1.53 -7.12 0.39
C LEU A 60 -2.25 -7.66 -0.85
N GLY A 61 -1.46 -7.98 -1.88
CA GLY A 61 -1.89 -8.25 -3.25
C GLY A 61 -3.04 -7.37 -3.72
N ARG A 62 -4.29 -7.86 -3.71
CA ARG A 62 -5.47 -7.11 -4.19
C ARG A 62 -6.31 -6.43 -3.10
N VAL A 63 -5.93 -6.53 -1.84
CA VAL A 63 -6.58 -5.86 -0.70
C VAL A 63 -5.63 -4.90 0.00
N VAL A 64 -6.19 -4.00 0.81
CA VAL A 64 -5.42 -3.22 1.77
C VAL A 64 -5.82 -3.65 3.16
N VAL A 65 -4.83 -3.93 4.01
CA VAL A 65 -5.06 -4.32 5.40
C VAL A 65 -4.59 -3.21 6.34
N THR A 66 -5.40 -2.88 7.34
CA THR A 66 -5.12 -1.85 8.33
C THR A 66 -5.28 -2.43 9.74
N PRO A 67 -4.21 -2.56 10.54
CA PRO A 67 -4.30 -2.99 11.93
C PRO A 67 -4.95 -1.88 12.75
N MET A 68 -6.15 -2.10 13.28
CA MET A 68 -6.93 -1.06 13.96
C MET A 68 -6.55 -0.94 15.43
N ARG A 69 -6.46 -2.08 16.13
CA ARG A 69 -6.12 -2.16 17.55
C ARG A 69 -5.73 -3.58 17.95
N VAL A 70 -4.89 -3.69 18.96
CA VAL A 70 -4.62 -4.97 19.65
C VAL A 70 -5.76 -5.21 20.62
N THR A 71 -6.48 -6.32 20.45
CA THR A 71 -7.62 -6.69 21.31
C THR A 71 -7.20 -7.67 22.39
N GLU A 72 -6.14 -8.43 22.13
CA GLU A 72 -5.49 -9.29 23.10
C GLU A 72 -4.00 -9.30 22.82
N ASP A 73 -3.21 -9.10 23.86
CA ASP A 73 -1.86 -9.59 23.91
C ASP A 73 -1.78 -10.38 25.21
N SER A 74 -1.54 -11.68 25.12
CA SER A 74 -1.31 -12.60 26.24
C SER A 74 0.01 -13.36 26.08
N ARG A 75 0.85 -12.99 25.11
CA ARG A 75 2.13 -13.65 24.81
C ARG A 75 2.99 -13.82 26.06
N CYS A 76 3.60 -14.99 26.22
CA CYS A 76 4.59 -15.19 27.27
C CYS A 76 5.73 -14.17 27.12
N PRO A 77 6.07 -13.42 28.19
CA PRO A 77 7.26 -12.56 28.17
C PRO A 77 8.52 -13.38 27.87
N VAL A 78 9.44 -12.82 27.07
CA VAL A 78 10.66 -13.53 26.64
C VAL A 78 11.68 -13.75 27.76
N ASP A 79 11.48 -13.08 28.90
CA ASP A 79 12.32 -13.10 30.09
C ASP A 79 11.80 -14.04 31.20
N VAL A 80 10.75 -14.84 30.92
CA VAL A 80 10.19 -15.82 31.88
C VAL A 80 9.81 -17.14 31.19
N GLN A 81 9.53 -18.16 31.99
CA GLN A 81 8.99 -19.45 31.54
C GLN A 81 7.50 -19.54 31.87
N CYS A 82 6.65 -19.56 30.85
CA CYS A 82 5.20 -19.71 31.02
C CYS A 82 4.75 -21.15 30.80
N VAL A 83 3.72 -21.57 31.52
CA VAL A 83 3.04 -22.85 31.31
C VAL A 83 2.16 -22.86 30.04
N GLN A 84 1.79 -21.68 29.53
CA GLN A 84 1.01 -21.48 28.31
C GLN A 84 1.66 -20.35 27.49
N ALA A 85 1.70 -20.50 26.16
CA ALA A 85 2.39 -19.56 25.27
C ALA A 85 1.67 -18.20 25.12
N GLY A 86 0.34 -18.16 25.32
CA GLY A 86 -0.50 -16.99 25.03
C GLY A 86 -0.61 -16.72 23.53
N ARG A 87 -1.23 -15.59 23.14
CA ARG A 87 -1.38 -15.17 21.74
C ARG A 87 -1.47 -13.65 21.61
N VAL A 88 -1.49 -13.17 20.36
CA VAL A 88 -1.92 -11.81 20.03
C VAL A 88 -3.09 -11.88 19.09
N VAL A 89 -4.11 -11.07 19.37
CA VAL A 89 -5.25 -10.85 18.48
C VAL A 89 -5.30 -9.37 18.12
N VAL A 90 -5.36 -9.10 16.82
CA VAL A 90 -5.40 -7.74 16.27
C VAL A 90 -6.67 -7.59 15.45
N GLU A 91 -7.50 -6.62 15.81
CA GLU A 91 -8.61 -6.21 14.97
C GLU A 91 -8.04 -5.56 13.70
N THR A 92 -8.25 -6.18 12.55
CA THR A 92 -7.69 -5.77 11.28
C THR A 92 -8.81 -5.48 10.30
N ARG A 93 -8.81 -4.27 9.74
CA ARG A 93 -9.71 -3.89 8.66
C ARG A 93 -9.10 -4.34 7.34
N ILE A 94 -9.90 -4.99 6.51
CA ILE A 94 -9.53 -5.52 5.20
C ILE A 94 -10.43 -4.85 4.18
N ASP A 95 -9.81 -4.07 3.31
CA ASP A 95 -10.43 -3.27 2.26
C ASP A 95 -10.15 -3.93 0.90
N GLY A 96 -11.21 -4.38 0.22
CA GLY A 96 -11.14 -4.88 -1.15
C GLY A 96 -11.98 -4.04 -2.11
N ALA A 97 -11.98 -4.39 -3.39
CA ALA A 97 -12.75 -3.68 -4.40
C ALA A 97 -14.25 -3.69 -4.08
N GLY A 98 -14.78 -2.54 -3.65
CA GLY A 98 -16.20 -2.37 -3.30
C GLY A 98 -16.64 -3.05 -2.00
N TRP A 99 -15.71 -3.46 -1.12
CA TRP A 99 -16.07 -4.06 0.16
C TRP A 99 -15.05 -3.79 1.27
N ARG A 100 -15.56 -3.87 2.50
CA ARG A 100 -14.77 -3.69 3.72
C ARG A 100 -15.26 -4.69 4.77
N GLN A 101 -14.33 -5.35 5.46
CA GLN A 101 -14.64 -6.15 6.64
C GLN A 101 -13.59 -5.92 7.72
N THR A 102 -13.99 -6.08 8.97
CA THR A 102 -13.09 -6.03 10.11
C THR A 102 -13.05 -7.42 10.74
N GLN A 103 -11.86 -8.00 10.83
CA GLN A 103 -11.66 -9.36 11.30
C GLN A 103 -10.64 -9.39 12.45
N PRO A 104 -10.87 -10.21 13.50
CA PRO A 104 -9.84 -10.48 14.50
C PRO A 104 -8.82 -11.45 13.91
N LEU A 105 -7.58 -11.01 13.74
CA LEU A 105 -6.49 -11.85 13.25
C LEU A 105 -5.62 -12.30 14.41
N VAL A 106 -5.42 -13.61 14.53
CA VAL A 106 -4.47 -14.21 15.47
C VAL A 106 -3.10 -14.30 14.79
N VAL A 107 -2.04 -13.93 15.51
CA VAL A 107 -0.69 -14.01 14.95
C VAL A 107 -0.34 -15.44 14.54
N GLY A 108 0.17 -15.60 13.30
CA GLY A 108 0.55 -16.89 12.72
C GLY A 108 -0.60 -17.71 12.12
N GLU A 109 -1.86 -17.31 12.33
CA GLU A 109 -3.01 -18.04 11.80
C GLU A 109 -3.53 -17.41 10.49
N PRO A 110 -3.68 -18.20 9.41
CA PRO A 110 -4.26 -17.69 8.16
C PRO A 110 -5.77 -17.47 8.32
N HIS A 111 -6.24 -16.32 7.84
CA HIS A 111 -7.66 -15.98 7.83
C HIS A 111 -8.13 -15.71 6.41
N THR A 112 -9.14 -16.45 5.94
CA THR A 112 -9.71 -16.28 4.60
C THR A 112 -11.00 -15.49 4.66
N VAL A 113 -11.06 -14.39 3.91
CA VAL A 113 -12.25 -13.56 3.76
C VAL A 113 -12.49 -13.28 2.28
N ARG A 114 -13.69 -13.62 1.79
CA ARG A 114 -14.08 -13.40 0.37
C ARG A 114 -13.06 -13.92 -0.65
N GLY A 115 -12.40 -15.04 -0.35
CA GLY A 115 -11.40 -15.66 -1.22
C GLY A 115 -10.01 -15.02 -1.18
N VAL A 116 -9.75 -14.10 -0.26
CA VAL A 116 -8.44 -13.53 0.04
C VAL A 116 -7.93 -14.11 1.35
N THR A 117 -6.69 -14.60 1.37
CA THR A 117 -6.06 -15.11 2.59
C THR A 117 -5.12 -14.07 3.18
N VAL A 118 -5.38 -13.66 4.41
CA VAL A 118 -4.58 -12.70 5.17
C VAL A 118 -4.02 -13.37 6.41
N THR A 119 -2.72 -13.27 6.64
CA THR A 119 -2.06 -13.76 7.86
C THR A 119 -1.38 -12.58 8.56
N LEU A 120 -1.67 -12.42 9.86
CA LEU A 120 -0.85 -11.58 10.72
C LEU A 120 0.44 -12.34 11.02
N ALA A 121 1.47 -12.12 10.19
CA ALA A 121 2.69 -12.92 10.22
C ALA A 121 3.56 -12.62 11.45
N GLU A 122 3.55 -11.39 11.92
CA GLU A 122 4.44 -10.95 13.00
C GLU A 122 3.85 -9.78 13.78
N VAL A 123 4.12 -9.77 15.10
CA VAL A 123 3.82 -8.66 16.00
C VAL A 123 5.05 -8.35 16.83
N THR A 124 5.54 -7.12 16.75
CA THR A 124 6.66 -6.61 17.53
C THR A 124 6.24 -5.37 18.33
N PRO A 125 6.91 -5.06 19.46
CA PRO A 125 7.97 -5.85 20.09
C PRO A 125 7.44 -7.13 20.76
N ALA A 126 8.35 -8.02 21.15
CA ALA A 126 8.02 -9.13 22.04
C ALA A 126 7.74 -8.61 23.46
N ARG A 127 6.89 -9.30 24.23
CA ARG A 127 6.59 -8.90 25.61
C ARG A 127 7.81 -9.12 26.52
N ARG A 128 8.01 -8.21 27.47
CA ARG A 128 8.95 -8.34 28.61
C ARG A 128 8.25 -7.98 29.92
N THR A 129 8.73 -8.45 31.06
CA THR A 129 8.11 -8.14 32.37
C THR A 129 8.42 -6.74 32.89
N ASP A 130 9.57 -6.19 32.49
CA ASP A 130 10.08 -4.87 32.92
C ASP A 130 9.58 -3.70 32.05
N THR A 131 8.99 -3.99 30.89
CA THR A 131 8.68 -3.00 29.87
C THR A 131 7.20 -3.03 29.50
N ARG A 132 6.54 -1.89 29.63
CA ARG A 132 5.15 -1.72 29.16
C ARG A 132 5.14 -1.39 27.66
N ILE A 133 4.42 -2.18 26.87
CA ILE A 133 4.15 -1.89 25.46
C ILE A 133 2.93 -0.96 25.36
N THR A 134 3.08 0.17 24.69
CA THR A 134 2.00 1.10 24.37
C THR A 134 1.48 0.88 22.94
N SER A 135 0.33 1.48 22.62
CA SER A 135 -0.25 1.39 21.26
C SER A 135 0.70 1.87 20.16
N ALA A 136 1.52 2.89 20.46
CA ALA A 136 2.47 3.46 19.51
C ALA A 136 3.71 2.57 19.26
N ASP A 137 3.98 1.61 20.14
CA ASP A 137 5.14 0.72 20.03
C ASP A 137 4.88 -0.44 19.07
N TYR A 138 3.61 -0.84 18.93
CA TYR A 138 3.26 -2.01 18.12
C TYR A 138 3.61 -1.84 16.65
N ARG A 139 4.10 -2.93 16.08
CA ARG A 139 4.52 -3.06 14.70
C ARG A 139 4.06 -4.41 14.17
N PHE A 140 3.40 -4.41 13.03
CA PHE A 140 2.73 -5.57 12.45
C PHE A 140 3.27 -5.84 11.05
N ARG A 141 3.48 -7.12 10.73
CA ARG A 141 3.77 -7.58 9.37
C ARG A 141 2.68 -8.52 8.92
N PHE A 142 2.16 -8.28 7.73
CA PHE A 142 1.15 -9.12 7.10
C PHE A 142 1.76 -9.91 5.96
N ALA A 143 1.23 -11.11 5.73
CA ALA A 143 1.57 -11.97 4.60
C ALA A 143 0.28 -12.57 4.04
N GLY A 144 0.29 -12.96 2.76
CA GLY A 144 -0.93 -13.38 2.06
C GLY A 144 -1.14 -12.65 0.74
N GLU A 145 -2.37 -12.75 0.23
CA GLU A 145 -2.80 -12.48 -1.16
C GLU A 145 -3.57 -11.16 -1.32
#